data_AF-A0A925MHY0-F1
#
_entry.id   AF-A0A925MHY0-F1
#
_cell.length_a   1.000
_cell.length_b   1.000
_cell.length_c   1.000
_cell.angle_alpha   90.00
_cell.angle_beta   90.00
_cell.angle_gamma   90.00
#
_symmetry.space_group_name_H-M   'P 1'
#
loop_
_entity.id
_entity.type
_entity.pdbx_description
1 polymer ?
#
loop_
_entity_poly.entity_id
_entity_poly.type
_entity_poly.pdbx_seq_one_letter_code
_entity_poly.pdbx_strand_id
1 'polypeptide(L)'
;MQQQTTTLAVGLSSDVIAGRLSGDGRYLAAFSSSGLVIRDRFAGVTSTPPGASTWMWPMLSGNGRYVVTLDTTGGGRAIVTPNPL
;
A
#
# COMPACT_ATOMS: atom_id res chain seq x y z
N MET A 1 0.55 2.90 27.15
CA MET A 1 -0.06 3.22 25.84
C MET A 1 -1.01 2.09 25.49
N GLN A 2 -2.30 2.38 25.23
CA GLN A 2 -3.22 1.34 24.76
C GLN A 2 -2.83 0.97 23.32
N GLN A 3 -2.68 -0.32 23.04
CA GLN A 3 -2.52 -0.81 21.68
C GLN A 3 -3.88 -0.68 20.99
N GLN A 4 -4.05 0.34 20.15
CA GLN A 4 -5.24 0.46 19.32
C GLN A 4 -5.05 -0.41 18.07
N THR A 5 -5.75 -1.53 18.04
CA THR A 5 -5.85 -2.35 16.83
C THR A 5 -6.82 -1.68 15.86
N THR A 6 -6.35 -1.39 14.65
CA THR A 6 -7.19 -0.89 13.55
C THR A 6 -7.50 -2.06 12.62
N THR A 7 -8.69 -2.64 12.74
CA THR A 7 -9.18 -3.67 11.79
C THR A 7 -10.15 -3.01 10.82
N LEU A 8 -9.72 -2.79 9.58
CA LEU A 8 -10.53 -2.11 8.57
C LEU A 8 -10.39 -2.82 7.21
N ALA A 9 -11.50 -2.89 6.47
CA ALA A 9 -11.49 -3.35 5.09
C ALA A 9 -10.60 -2.43 4.24
N VAL A 10 -9.74 -3.03 3.42
CA VAL A 10 -8.83 -2.29 2.53
C VAL A 10 -9.42 -2.02 1.15
N GLY A 11 -10.59 -2.60 0.84
CA GLY A 11 -11.33 -2.33 -0.40
C GLY A 11 -10.78 -3.01 -1.65
N LEU A 12 -9.96 -4.05 -1.50
CA LEU A 12 -9.50 -4.88 -2.62
C LEU A 12 -10.60 -5.87 -3.03
N SER A 13 -10.71 -6.14 -4.33
CA SER A 13 -11.73 -7.03 -4.93
C SER A 13 -11.42 -8.53 -4.81
N SER A 14 -10.21 -8.85 -4.35
CA SER A 14 -9.68 -10.22 -4.19
C SER A 14 -9.05 -10.36 -2.80
N ASP A 15 -8.82 -11.60 -2.37
CA ASP A 15 -8.20 -11.90 -1.08
C ASP A 15 -6.88 -11.14 -0.90
N VAL A 16 -6.75 -10.48 0.26
CA VAL A 16 -5.49 -9.84 0.65
C VAL A 16 -4.49 -10.94 0.97
N ILE A 17 -3.38 -10.97 0.23
CA ILE A 17 -2.39 -12.03 0.40
C ILE A 17 -1.17 -11.57 1.23
N ALA A 18 -0.95 -10.26 1.34
CA ALA A 18 0.12 -9.70 2.14
C ALA A 18 -0.04 -8.19 2.35
N GLY A 19 0.74 -7.65 3.30
CA GLY A 19 0.82 -6.23 3.59
C GLY A 19 2.18 -5.78 4.10
N ARG A 20 2.37 -4.46 4.12
CA ARG A 20 3.54 -3.75 4.66
C ARG A 20 3.08 -2.52 5.42
N LEU A 21 3.61 -2.33 6.62
CA LEU A 21 3.36 -1.13 7.41
C LEU A 21 4.51 -0.14 7.23
N SER A 22 4.21 1.15 7.15
CA SER A 22 5.23 2.19 7.28
C SER A 22 5.89 2.15 8.66
N GLY A 23 7.13 2.64 8.75
CA GLY A 23 7.89 2.64 10.00
C GLY A 23 7.26 3.51 11.10
N ASP A 24 6.52 4.56 10.71
CA ASP A 24 5.70 5.38 11.61
C ASP A 24 4.38 4.69 12.05
N GLY A 25 4.06 3.52 11.50
CA GLY A 25 2.87 2.75 11.83
C GLY A 25 1.54 3.31 11.31
N ARG A 26 1.55 4.41 10.54
CA ARG A 26 0.32 5.08 10.10
C ARG A 26 -0.28 4.45 8.84
N TYR A 27 0.55 4.06 7.89
CA TYR A 27 0.12 3.65 6.56
C TYR A 27 0.34 2.15 6.35
N LEU A 28 -0.67 1.50 5.79
CA LEU A 28 -0.64 0.10 5.36
C LEU A 28 -0.66 0.06 3.84
N ALA A 29 0.33 -0.57 3.23
CA ALA A 29 0.21 -1.06 1.87
C ALA A 29 -0.34 -2.49 1.92
N ALA A 30 -1.50 -2.72 1.30
CA ALA A 30 -2.12 -4.03 1.20
C ALA A 30 -2.19 -4.43 -0.27
N PHE A 31 -1.98 -5.72 -0.55
CA PHE A 31 -2.05 -6.20 -1.92
C PHE A 31 -2.64 -7.60 -2.03
N SER A 32 -3.21 -7.84 -3.20
CA SER A 32 -3.89 -9.05 -3.63
C SER A 32 -3.40 -9.42 -5.04
N SER A 33 -3.97 -10.47 -5.61
CA SER A 33 -3.76 -10.79 -7.02
C SER A 33 -4.37 -9.76 -7.98
N SER A 34 -5.34 -8.94 -7.55
CA SER A 34 -5.96 -7.90 -8.39
C SER A 34 -5.30 -6.53 -8.30
N GLY A 35 -4.34 -6.38 -7.39
CA GLY A 35 -3.54 -5.16 -7.28
C GLY A 35 -3.30 -4.74 -5.85
N LEU A 36 -3.09 -3.43 -5.69
CA LEU A 36 -2.57 -2.83 -4.48
C LEU A 36 -3.30 -1.55 -4.08
N VAL A 37 -3.43 -1.35 -2.78
CA VAL A 37 -3.89 -0.11 -2.17
C VAL A 37 -2.97 0.35 -1.04
N ILE A 38 -2.94 1.65 -0.79
CA ILE A 38 -2.42 2.27 0.43
C ILE A 38 -3.59 2.72 1.28
N ARG A 39 -3.53 2.49 2.59
CA ARG A 39 -4.56 2.90 3.54
C ARG A 39 -3.95 3.64 4.72
N ASP A 40 -4.53 4.78 5.08
CA ASP A 40 -4.31 5.41 6.38
C ASP A 40 -5.14 4.66 7.41
N ARG A 41 -4.46 4.02 8.37
CA ARG A 41 -5.11 3.14 9.34
C ARG A 41 -6.00 3.89 10.34
N PHE A 42 -5.73 5.17 10.57
CA PHE A 42 -6.44 5.98 11.57
C PHE A 42 -7.51 6.85 10.92
N ALA A 43 -7.25 7.42 9.74
CA ALA A 43 -8.24 8.18 8.99
C ALA A 43 -9.25 7.28 8.24
N GLY A 44 -8.91 6.01 8.02
CA GLY A 44 -9.77 5.07 7.30
C GLY A 44 -9.89 5.36 5.80
N VAL A 45 -8.96 6.13 5.24
CA VAL A 45 -8.91 6.52 3.83
C VAL A 45 -8.02 5.55 3.06
N THR A 46 -8.44 5.17 1.85
CA THR A 46 -7.70 4.28 0.95
C THR A 46 -7.40 5.00 -0.38
N SER A 47 -6.23 4.75 -0.96
CA SER A 47 -5.84 5.23 -2.28
C SER A 47 -5.12 4.14 -3.09
N THR A 48 -5.24 4.21 -4.41
CA THR A 48 -4.56 3.31 -5.36
C THR A 48 -3.42 4.08 -6.03
N PRO A 49 -2.14 3.76 -5.77
CA PRO A 49 -1.02 4.42 -6.40
C PRO A 49 -0.84 3.96 -7.86
N PRO A 50 -0.10 4.73 -8.69
CA PRO A 50 0.25 4.31 -10.05
C PRO A 50 0.99 2.97 -10.08
N GLY A 51 0.76 2.17 -11.12
CA GLY A 51 1.40 0.85 -11.29
C GLY A 51 0.86 -0.24 -10.35
N ALA A 52 -0.19 0.05 -9.57
CA ALA A 52 -0.81 -0.91 -8.65
C ALA A 52 -1.49 -2.11 -9.35
N SER A 53 -1.72 -2.05 -10.66
CA SER A 53 -2.39 -3.11 -11.44
C SER A 53 -1.44 -4.17 -12.01
N THR A 54 -0.11 -3.97 -11.92
CA THR A 54 0.85 -4.71 -12.76
C THR A 54 1.78 -5.67 -12.02
N TRP A 55 2.09 -5.46 -10.73
CA TRP A 55 2.67 -6.50 -9.86
C TRP A 55 2.78 -6.10 -8.38
N MET A 56 3.28 -7.05 -7.57
CA MET A 56 3.05 -7.23 -6.15
C MET A 56 4.38 -7.17 -5.41
N TRP A 57 4.63 -6.07 -4.70
CA TRP A 57 5.54 -5.92 -3.55
C TRP A 57 5.79 -4.43 -3.31
N PRO A 58 4.79 -3.70 -2.78
CA PRO A 58 5.01 -2.33 -2.41
C PRO A 58 6.08 -2.19 -1.35
N MET A 59 6.80 -1.08 -1.43
CA MET A 59 7.58 -0.59 -0.31
C MET A 59 6.99 0.73 0.15
N LEU A 60 6.86 0.87 1.47
CA LEU A 60 6.58 2.15 2.12
C LEU A 60 7.89 2.68 2.70
N SER A 61 8.14 3.96 2.54
CA SER A 61 9.24 4.60 3.27
C SER A 61 8.99 4.57 4.77
N GLY A 62 10.07 4.54 5.57
CA GLY A 62 9.96 4.49 7.02
C GLY A 62 9.15 5.64 7.62
N ASN A 63 9.24 6.83 7.01
CA ASN A 63 8.47 8.02 7.40
C ASN A 63 7.09 8.13 6.72
N GLY A 64 6.64 7.10 6.01
CA GLY A 64 5.33 7.05 5.36
C GLY A 64 5.14 8.00 4.17
N ARG A 65 6.16 8.77 3.75
CA ARG A 65 6.02 9.81 2.72
C ARG A 65 6.08 9.30 1.28
N TYR A 66 6.59 8.09 1.04
CA TYR A 66 6.79 7.56 -0.31
C TYR A 66 6.36 6.10 -0.41
N VAL A 67 5.91 5.76 -1.62
CA VAL A 67 5.53 4.41 -2.03
C VAL A 67 6.38 4.03 -3.24
N VAL A 68 6.88 2.80 -3.26
CA VAL A 68 7.45 2.19 -4.46
C VAL A 68 6.49 1.11 -4.94
N THR A 69 6.08 1.19 -6.21
CA THR A 69 5.39 0.11 -6.92
C THR A 69 6.28 -0.45 -8.02
N LEU A 70 6.10 -1.75 -8.31
CA LEU A 70 6.79 -2.42 -9.40
C LEU A 70 5.78 -2.71 -10.50
N ASP A 71 6.02 -2.15 -11.68
CA ASP A 71 5.17 -2.31 -12.84
C ASP A 71 5.93 -3.13 -13.88
N THR A 72 5.30 -4.18 -14.40
CA THR A 72 5.89 -5.16 -15.32
C THR A 72 5.80 -4.74 -16.78
N THR A 73 5.10 -3.66 -17.10
CA THR A 73 4.95 -3.16 -18.46
C THR A 73 6.30 -2.68 -19.01
N GLY A 74 6.50 -2.89 -20.32
CA GLY A 74 7.65 -2.34 -21.04
C GLY A 74 9.03 -2.84 -20.59
N GLY A 75 9.13 -4.03 -19.99
CA GLY A 75 10.40 -4.59 -19.49
C GLY A 75 10.65 -4.35 -18.00
N GLY A 76 9.68 -3.76 -17.29
CA GLY A 76 9.75 -3.56 -15.85
C GLY A 76 10.19 -2.14 -15.48
N ARG A 77 9.45 -1.49 -14.59
CA ARG A 77 9.77 -0.18 -14.02
C ARG A 77 9.47 -0.16 -12.52
N ALA A 78 10.35 0.46 -11.76
CA ALA A 78 10.07 0.86 -10.39
C ALA A 78 9.52 2.29 -10.43
N ILE A 79 8.33 2.50 -9.86
CA ILE A 79 7.70 3.82 -9.78
C ILE A 79 7.76 4.25 -8.32
N VAL A 80 8.49 5.34 -8.05
CA VAL A 80 8.53 5.97 -6.73
C VAL A 80 7.62 7.18 -6.75
N THR A 81 6.58 7.19 -5.94
CA THR A 81 5.64 8.31 -5.83
C THR A 81 5.54 8.79 -4.39
N PRO A 82 5.17 10.07 -4.16
CA PRO A 82 4.66 10.49 -2.86
C PRO A 82 3.53 9.55 -2.41
N ASN A 83 3.44 9.29 -1.11
CA ASN A 83 2.28 8.62 -0.54
C ASN A 83 1.04 9.50 -0.83
N PRO A 84 0.01 8.95 -1.49
CA PRO A 84 -1.19 9.72 -1.82
C PRO A 84 -2.09 10.04 -0.60
N LEU A 85 -1.69 9.65 0.62
CA LEU A 85 -2.43 9.80 1.88
C LEU A 85 -1.62 10.49 2.98
#